data_AF-A0A3B8Q4Y9-F1
#
_entry.id   AF-A0A3B8Q4Y9-F1
#
_cell.length_a   1.000
_cell.length_b   1.000
_cell.length_c   1.000
_cell.angle_alpha   90.00
_cell.angle_beta   90.00
_cell.angle_gamma   90.00
#
_symmetry.space_group_name_H-M   'P 1'
#
loop_
_entity.id
_entity.type
_entity.pdbx_description
1 polymer ?
#
loop_
_entity_poly.entity_id
_entity_poly.type
_entity_poly.pdbx_seq_one_letter_code
_entity_poly.pdbx_strand_id
1 'polypeptide(L)'
;MTRRGQIFFFGPALLVFVLFVLLPSTQTLVDSFFRHDVDGRHFVGSLYYRYAVVDPKFHQALSNNLGYLLWTLLFEVVVGLALALGLERNSRFNHWLRVAFFAPTVLSMVVIGLVFGFLFKDGVGVLPGMFSESRALLTISVISGWASCGFFMVIFLAGLAGIPEDVLEAARLDGVNP
;
A
#
# COMPACT_ATOMS: atom_id res chain seq x y z
N MET A 1 -30.59 19.09 -1.13
CA MET A 1 -30.02 19.09 0.24
C MET A 1 -29.79 20.52 0.68
N THR A 2 -30.37 20.95 1.81
CA THR A 2 -30.18 22.31 2.35
C THR A 2 -28.78 22.47 2.95
N ARG A 3 -28.12 23.62 2.78
CA ARG A 3 -26.76 23.92 3.31
C ARG A 3 -26.57 23.55 4.79
N ARG A 4 -27.63 23.70 5.61
CA ARG A 4 -27.62 23.33 7.02
C ARG A 4 -27.53 21.82 7.25
N GLY A 5 -28.21 21.01 6.44
CA GLY A 5 -28.13 19.55 6.51
C GLY A 5 -26.74 19.02 6.14
N GLN A 6 -26.05 19.69 5.21
CA GLN A 6 -24.66 19.34 4.86
C GLN A 6 -23.70 19.59 6.03
N ILE A 7 -23.85 20.69 6.76
CA ILE A 7 -22.99 21.00 7.91
C ILE A 7 -23.22 20.01 9.07
N PHE A 8 -24.46 19.63 9.35
CA PHE A 8 -24.73 18.61 10.38
C PHE A 8 -24.23 17.22 9.98
N PHE A 9 -24.23 16.90 8.69
CA PHE A 9 -23.73 15.62 8.18
C PHE A 9 -22.19 15.56 8.14
N PHE A 10 -21.52 16.60 7.61
CA PHE A 10 -20.07 16.64 7.47
C PHE A 10 -19.34 17.18 8.70
N GLY A 11 -20.00 18.01 9.52
CA GLY A 11 -19.40 18.71 10.66
C GLY A 11 -18.74 17.79 11.68
N PRO A 12 -19.39 16.72 12.17
CA PRO A 12 -18.79 15.78 13.12
C PRO A 12 -17.56 15.07 12.53
N ALA A 13 -17.63 14.61 11.29
CA ALA A 13 -16.50 13.95 10.62
C ALA A 13 -15.32 14.91 10.42
N LEU A 14 -15.60 16.15 10.00
CA LEU A 14 -14.58 17.19 9.84
C LEU A 14 -13.94 17.55 11.18
N LEU A 15 -14.73 17.66 12.25
CA LEU A 15 -14.24 17.94 13.60
C LEU A 15 -13.28 16.85 14.08
N VAL A 16 -13.64 15.58 13.90
CA VAL A 16 -12.76 14.45 14.24
C VAL A 16 -11.49 14.48 13.40
N PHE A 17 -11.59 14.71 12.09
CA PHE A 17 -10.43 14.83 11.21
C PHE A 17 -9.49 15.98 11.62
N VAL A 18 -10.04 17.14 11.96
CA VAL A 18 -9.24 18.29 12.41
C VAL A 18 -8.52 17.97 13.73
N LEU A 19 -9.24 17.44 14.71
CA LEU A 19 -8.69 17.20 16.05
C LEU A 19 -7.66 16.07 16.10
N PHE A 20 -7.89 14.99 15.35
CA PHE A 20 -7.07 13.78 15.45
C PHE A 20 -6.10 13.57 14.28
N VAL A 21 -6.25 14.31 13.18
CA VAL A 21 -5.33 14.20 12.02
C VAL A 21 -4.60 15.51 11.79
N LEU A 22 -5.32 16.60 11.50
CA LEU A 22 -4.67 17.87 11.12
C LEU A 22 -3.91 18.50 12.29
N LEU A 23 -4.51 18.54 13.47
CA LEU A 23 -3.89 19.14 14.66
C LEU A 23 -2.56 18.44 15.01
N PRO A 24 -2.49 17.11 15.26
CA PRO A 24 -1.21 16.46 15.55
C PRO A 24 -0.20 16.50 14.39
N SER A 25 -0.68 16.50 13.13
CA SER A 25 0.19 16.64 11.96
C SER A 25 0.84 18.03 11.90
N THR A 26 0.06 19.09 12.15
CA THR A 26 0.62 20.46 12.24
C THR A 26 1.56 20.61 13.43
N GLN A 27 1.28 19.98 14.57
CA GLN A 27 2.21 19.97 15.70
C GLN A 27 3.53 19.31 15.33
N THR A 28 3.49 18.14 14.68
CA THR A 28 4.70 17.43 14.20
C THR A 28 5.51 18.28 13.22
N LEU A 29 4.83 19.01 12.33
CA LEU A 29 5.46 19.95 11.41
C LEU A 29 6.06 21.17 12.11
N VAL A 30 5.46 21.66 13.19
CA VAL A 30 6.07 22.73 13.99
C VAL A 30 7.26 22.17 14.76
N ASP A 31 7.11 21.00 15.39
CA ASP A 31 8.14 20.32 16.18
C ASP A 31 9.39 19.98 15.37
N SER A 32 9.29 19.74 14.06
CA SER A 32 10.46 19.52 13.21
C SER A 32 11.42 20.71 13.13
N PHE A 33 11.00 21.92 13.52
CA PHE A 33 11.86 23.10 13.62
C PHE A 33 12.46 23.31 15.01
N PHE A 34 12.10 22.48 15.99
CA PHE A 34 12.56 22.60 17.37
C PHE A 34 13.32 21.36 17.81
N ARG A 35 14.41 21.60 18.54
CA ARG A 35 15.14 20.56 19.26
C ARG A 35 14.56 20.46 20.67
N HIS A 36 14.24 19.25 21.08
CA HIS A 36 13.78 18.95 22.44
C HIS A 36 14.95 18.32 23.21
N ASP A 37 15.56 19.10 24.12
CA ASP A 37 16.58 18.62 25.05
C ASP A 37 15.99 18.59 26.48
N VAL A 38 16.77 18.08 27.44
CA VAL A 38 16.36 18.00 28.86
C VAL A 38 16.02 19.37 29.45
N ASP A 39 16.70 20.42 29.00
CA ASP A 39 16.57 21.79 29.51
C ASP A 39 15.45 22.59 28.81
N GLY A 40 14.79 22.01 27.80
CA GLY A 40 13.63 22.61 27.14
C GLY A 40 13.65 22.51 25.62
N ARG A 41 12.76 23.30 25.00
CA ARG A 41 12.52 23.32 23.55
C ARG A 41 13.24 24.51 22.91
N HIS A 42 14.20 24.23 22.02
CA HIS A 42 15.03 25.23 21.35
C HIS A 42 14.68 25.31 19.87
N PHE A 43 14.39 26.51 19.36
CA PHE A 43 14.15 26.70 17.94
C PHE A 43 15.45 26.59 17.15
N VAL A 44 15.56 25.58 16.28
CA VAL A 44 16.74 25.31 15.45
C VAL A 44 16.51 25.65 13.98
N GLY A 45 15.32 26.15 13.62
CA GLY A 45 14.97 26.51 12.26
C GLY A 45 15.14 25.33 11.30
N SER A 46 15.80 25.54 10.17
CA SER A 46 15.96 24.51 9.13
C SER A 46 17.15 23.56 9.36
N LEU A 47 17.71 23.50 10.56
CA LEU A 47 18.96 22.76 10.83
C LEU A 47 18.85 21.27 10.51
N TYR A 48 17.80 20.59 10.95
CA TYR A 48 17.60 19.16 10.68
C TYR A 48 17.42 18.85 9.19
N TYR A 49 16.75 19.75 8.45
CA TYR A 49 16.60 19.61 7.01
C TYR A 49 17.95 19.71 6.28
N ARG A 50 18.83 20.63 6.71
CA ARG A 50 20.19 20.72 6.15
C ARG A 50 20.99 19.46 6.45
N TYR A 51 20.89 18.91 7.66
CA TYR A 51 21.53 17.64 8.00
C TYR A 51 21.01 16.48 7.15
N ALA A 52 19.70 16.37 6.97
CA ALA A 52 19.10 15.32 6.13
C ALA A 52 19.59 15.39 4.68
N VAL A 53 19.77 16.59 4.12
CA VAL A 53 20.24 16.77 2.74
C VAL A 53 21.70 16.33 2.55
N VAL A 54 22.54 16.37 3.57
CA VAL A 54 23.95 15.95 3.46
C VAL A 54 24.21 14.54 3.98
N ASP A 55 23.29 13.95 4.75
CA ASP A 55 23.47 12.64 5.37
C ASP A 55 23.27 11.50 4.34
N PRO A 56 24.32 10.72 4.01
CA PRO A 56 24.19 9.59 3.09
C PRO A 56 23.20 8.53 3.58
N LYS A 57 23.03 8.37 4.91
CA LYS A 57 22.08 7.39 5.46
C LYS A 57 20.64 7.80 5.21
N PHE A 58 20.34 9.10 5.27
CA PHE A 58 19.03 9.63 4.92
C PHE A 58 18.69 9.32 3.47
N HIS A 59 19.62 9.59 2.55
CA HIS A 59 19.43 9.31 1.12
C HIS A 59 19.27 7.82 0.84
N GLN A 60 20.06 6.97 1.49
CA GLN A 60 19.94 5.52 1.35
C GLN A 60 18.59 5.01 1.87
N ALA A 61 18.13 5.51 3.03
CA ALA A 61 16.82 5.16 3.57
C ALA A 61 15.69 5.64 2.66
N LEU A 62 15.81 6.87 2.12
CA LEU A 62 14.85 7.44 1.19
C LEU A 62 14.79 6.65 -0.13
N SER A 63 15.93 6.32 -0.73
CA SER A 63 15.98 5.52 -1.96
C SER A 63 15.43 4.11 -1.74
N ASN A 64 15.73 3.49 -0.59
CA ASN A 64 15.19 2.19 -0.24
C ASN A 64 13.67 2.24 -0.04
N ASN A 65 13.15 3.29 0.60
CA ASN A 65 11.72 3.46 0.80
C ASN A 65 10.97 3.72 -0.52
N LEU A 66 11.52 4.59 -1.38
CA LEU A 66 10.97 4.83 -2.72
C LEU A 66 11.03 3.58 -3.59
N GLY A 67 12.15 2.84 -3.54
CA GLY A 67 12.29 1.56 -4.23
C GLY A 67 11.26 0.53 -3.74
N TYR A 68 11.11 0.39 -2.43
CA TYR A 68 10.11 -0.47 -1.81
C TYR A 68 8.69 -0.10 -2.26
N LEU A 69 8.34 1.19 -2.20
CA LEU A 69 7.04 1.69 -2.64
C LEU A 69 6.80 1.38 -4.13
N LEU A 70 7.77 1.66 -4.99
CA LEU A 70 7.66 1.44 -6.43
C LEU A 70 7.47 -0.04 -6.77
N TRP A 71 8.32 -0.91 -6.23
CA TRP A 71 8.27 -2.35 -6.51
C TRP A 71 7.00 -3.00 -5.95
N THR A 72 6.60 -2.60 -4.74
CA THR A 72 5.37 -3.11 -4.12
C THR A 72 4.16 -2.70 -4.94
N LEU A 73 4.01 -1.41 -5.27
CA LEU A 73 2.89 -0.93 -6.09
C LEU A 73 2.84 -1.57 -7.48
N LEU A 74 4.00 -1.70 -8.13
CA LEU A 74 4.07 -2.33 -9.45
C LEU A 74 3.60 -3.78 -9.38
N PHE A 75 4.04 -4.52 -8.36
CA PHE A 75 3.60 -5.90 -8.17
C PHE A 75 2.11 -5.99 -7.85
N GLU A 76 1.62 -5.17 -6.92
CA GLU A 76 0.21 -5.11 -6.51
C GLU A 76 -0.73 -4.85 -7.69
N VAL A 77 -0.40 -3.85 -8.50
CA VAL A 77 -1.20 -3.45 -9.67
C VAL A 77 -1.14 -4.51 -10.77
N VAL A 78 0.07 -4.95 -11.15
CA VAL A 78 0.24 -5.91 -12.25
C VAL A 78 -0.39 -7.25 -11.90
N VAL A 79 -0.10 -7.78 -10.72
CA VAL A 79 -0.64 -9.07 -10.28
C VAL A 79 -2.13 -8.96 -9.98
N GLY A 80 -2.57 -7.88 -9.33
CA GLY A 80 -4.00 -7.64 -9.07
C GLY A 80 -4.81 -7.58 -10.36
N LEU A 81 -4.32 -6.87 -11.37
CA LEU A 81 -4.99 -6.79 -12.68
C LEU A 81 -4.98 -8.15 -13.40
N ALA A 82 -3.84 -8.86 -13.41
CA ALA A 82 -3.74 -10.18 -14.01
C ALA A 82 -4.72 -11.17 -13.36
N LEU A 83 -4.81 -11.17 -12.03
CA LEU A 83 -5.79 -11.96 -11.29
C LEU A 83 -7.23 -11.54 -11.62
N ALA A 84 -7.51 -10.24 -11.71
CA ALA A 84 -8.84 -9.75 -12.03
C ALA A 84 -9.30 -10.20 -13.42
N LEU A 85 -8.45 -10.05 -14.44
CA LEU A 85 -8.73 -10.52 -15.80
C LEU A 85 -8.88 -12.04 -15.86
N GLY A 86 -8.00 -12.80 -15.21
CA GLY A 86 -8.05 -14.26 -15.20
C GLY A 86 -9.24 -14.83 -14.43
N LEU A 87 -9.72 -14.12 -13.41
CA LEU A 87 -10.81 -14.54 -12.55
C LEU A 87 -12.11 -13.77 -12.78
N GLU A 88 -12.23 -13.00 -13.87
CA GLU A 88 -13.39 -12.15 -14.18
C GLU A 88 -14.68 -12.97 -14.32
N ARG A 89 -14.60 -14.11 -15.01
CA ARG A 89 -15.76 -14.99 -15.25
C ARG A 89 -16.43 -15.43 -13.95
N ASN A 90 -17.76 -15.39 -13.93
CA ASN A 90 -18.57 -15.77 -12.79
C ASN A 90 -18.74 -17.30 -12.72
N SER A 91 -17.74 -18.01 -12.20
CA SER A 91 -17.77 -19.46 -11.96
C SER A 91 -17.54 -19.78 -10.47
N ARG A 92 -18.06 -20.92 -9.99
CA ARG A 92 -17.84 -21.35 -8.59
C ARG A 92 -16.35 -21.55 -8.28
N PHE A 93 -15.57 -22.00 -9.26
CA PHE A 93 -14.12 -22.15 -9.14
C PHE A 93 -13.41 -20.80 -9.01
N ASN A 94 -13.76 -19.83 -9.86
CA ASN A 94 -13.20 -18.48 -9.78
C ASN A 94 -13.56 -17.79 -8.47
N HIS A 95 -14.78 -18.02 -7.95
CA HIS A 95 -15.17 -17.51 -6.64
C HIS A 95 -14.25 -18.01 -5.53
N TRP A 96 -13.97 -19.32 -5.47
CA TRP A 96 -13.02 -19.87 -4.50
C TRP A 96 -11.61 -19.33 -4.65
N LEU A 97 -11.12 -19.17 -5.89
CA LEU A 97 -9.81 -18.57 -6.14
C LEU A 97 -9.73 -17.12 -5.68
N ARG A 98 -10.77 -16.30 -5.95
CA ARG A 98 -10.83 -14.92 -5.46
C ARG A 98 -10.74 -14.87 -3.93
N VAL A 99 -11.43 -15.77 -3.23
CA VAL A 99 -11.36 -15.88 -1.77
C VAL A 99 -9.95 -16.28 -1.32
N ALA A 100 -9.33 -17.27 -1.96
CA ALA A 100 -7.98 -17.73 -1.61
C ALA A 100 -6.92 -16.63 -1.82
N PHE A 101 -6.99 -15.87 -2.92
CA PHE A 101 -6.07 -14.76 -3.19
C PHE A 101 -6.36 -13.51 -2.35
N PHE A 102 -7.59 -13.33 -1.87
CA PHE A 102 -7.95 -12.23 -0.95
C PHE A 102 -7.63 -12.54 0.51
N ALA A 103 -7.59 -13.82 0.90
CA ALA A 103 -7.35 -14.23 2.29
C ALA A 103 -6.09 -13.62 2.93
N PRO A 104 -4.93 -13.50 2.23
CA PRO A 104 -3.73 -12.87 2.81
C PRO A 104 -3.92 -11.41 3.21
N THR A 105 -4.77 -10.66 2.50
CA THR A 105 -5.02 -9.23 2.78
C THR A 105 -5.64 -9.01 4.16
N VAL A 106 -6.32 -10.03 4.71
CA VAL A 106 -6.93 -9.95 6.05
C VAL A 106 -5.90 -10.18 7.16
N LEU A 107 -4.75 -10.79 6.84
CA LEU A 107 -3.69 -11.04 7.82
C LEU A 107 -2.93 -9.75 8.13
N SER A 108 -2.50 -9.59 9.39
CA SER A 108 -1.65 -8.46 9.75
C SER A 108 -0.27 -8.60 9.12
N MET A 109 0.35 -7.48 8.77
CA MET A 109 1.71 -7.49 8.20
C MET A 109 2.74 -8.14 9.13
N VAL A 110 2.50 -8.07 10.44
CA VAL A 110 3.33 -8.76 11.46
C VAL A 110 3.26 -10.29 11.29
N VAL A 111 2.06 -10.85 11.14
CA VAL A 111 1.87 -12.30 10.94
C VAL A 111 2.52 -12.74 9.64
N ILE A 112 2.33 -11.98 8.56
CA ILE A 112 2.96 -12.27 7.26
C ILE A 112 4.49 -12.26 7.40
N GLY A 113 5.05 -11.26 8.08
CA GLY A 113 6.47 -11.18 8.36
C GLY A 113 7.00 -12.38 9.15
N LEU A 114 6.26 -12.85 10.16
CA LEU A 114 6.63 -14.04 10.93
C LEU A 114 6.62 -15.30 10.07
N VAL A 115 5.56 -15.52 9.27
CA VAL A 115 5.45 -16.69 8.39
C VAL A 115 6.63 -16.72 7.42
N PHE A 116 6.89 -15.63 6.70
CA PHE A 116 8.02 -15.57 5.76
C PHE A 116 9.37 -15.64 6.47
N GLY A 117 9.49 -15.09 7.68
CA GLY A 117 10.67 -15.24 8.52
C GLY A 117 10.98 -16.70 8.85
N PHE A 118 9.96 -17.52 9.14
CA PHE A 118 10.13 -18.97 9.29
C PHE A 118 10.47 -19.66 7.98
N LEU A 119 9.84 -19.27 6.86
CA LEU A 119 10.10 -19.86 5.54
C LEU A 119 11.55 -19.64 5.07
N PHE A 120 12.14 -18.50 5.42
CA PHE A 120 13.52 -18.15 5.04
C PHE A 120 14.59 -18.62 6.01
N LYS A 121 14.21 -19.23 7.14
CA LYS A 121 15.16 -19.65 8.17
C LYS A 121 16.06 -20.78 7.66
N ASP A 122 17.37 -20.59 7.75
CA ASP A 122 18.32 -21.63 7.36
C ASP A 122 18.19 -22.91 8.21
N GLY A 123 18.27 -24.06 7.55
CA GLY A 123 18.19 -25.39 8.17
C GLY A 123 16.80 -25.89 8.54
N VAL A 124 15.77 -25.03 8.55
CA VAL A 124 14.38 -25.41 8.92
C VAL A 124 13.34 -24.92 7.91
N GLY A 125 13.61 -23.80 7.24
CA GLY A 125 12.73 -23.19 6.26
C GLY A 125 12.75 -23.91 4.91
N VAL A 126 11.67 -23.72 4.14
CA VAL A 126 11.51 -24.29 2.80
C VAL A 126 12.08 -23.39 1.69
N LEU A 127 12.41 -22.14 2.00
CA LEU A 127 13.01 -21.17 1.09
C LEU A 127 14.31 -20.57 1.67
N PRO A 128 15.26 -21.39 2.15
CA PRO A 128 16.50 -20.87 2.72
C PRO A 128 17.29 -20.11 1.65
N GLY A 129 17.94 -19.01 2.05
CA GLY A 129 18.73 -18.18 1.14
C GLY A 129 17.94 -17.30 0.14
N MET A 130 16.61 -17.23 0.21
CA MET A 130 15.79 -16.24 -0.54
C MET A 130 15.80 -14.85 0.10
N PHE A 131 16.19 -14.78 1.37
CA PHE A 131 16.44 -13.53 2.07
C PHE A 131 17.95 -13.31 2.23
N SER A 132 18.43 -12.18 1.71
CA SER A 132 19.83 -11.75 1.81
C SER A 132 19.89 -10.23 1.70
N GLU A 133 20.94 -9.60 2.21
CA GLU A 133 21.08 -8.13 2.20
C GLU A 133 20.86 -7.52 0.81
N SER A 134 21.42 -8.14 -0.24
CA SER A 134 21.30 -7.66 -1.62
C SER A 134 19.90 -7.82 -2.24
N ARG A 135 19.08 -8.73 -1.71
CA ARG A 135 17.73 -9.04 -2.23
C ARG A 135 16.61 -8.58 -1.30
N ALA A 136 16.94 -8.11 -0.09
CA ALA A 136 15.97 -7.81 0.96
C ALA A 136 14.85 -6.87 0.48
N LEU A 137 15.21 -5.81 -0.24
CA LEU A 137 14.24 -4.84 -0.77
C LEU A 137 13.24 -5.53 -1.70
N LEU A 138 13.72 -6.30 -2.68
CA LEU A 138 12.86 -6.98 -3.65
C LEU A 138 12.02 -8.07 -2.99
N THR A 139 12.63 -8.88 -2.12
CA THR A 139 11.94 -9.95 -1.39
C THR A 139 10.81 -9.38 -0.52
N ILE A 140 11.05 -8.33 0.25
CA ILE A 140 10.02 -7.71 1.11
C ILE A 140 8.94 -7.04 0.24
N SER A 141 9.32 -6.42 -0.88
CA SER A 141 8.34 -5.80 -1.80
C SER A 141 7.41 -6.83 -2.42
N VAL A 142 7.94 -7.99 -2.84
CA VAL A 142 7.14 -9.09 -3.41
C VAL A 142 6.21 -9.69 -2.36
N ILE A 143 6.67 -9.89 -1.12
CA ILE A 143 5.84 -10.42 -0.02
C ILE A 143 4.69 -9.45 0.29
N SER A 144 5.02 -8.17 0.41
CA SER A 144 4.03 -7.11 0.69
C SER A 144 3.03 -7.00 -0.45
N GLY A 145 3.52 -7.02 -1.69
CA GLY A 145 2.66 -6.96 -2.86
C GLY A 145 1.78 -8.20 -3.02
N TRP A 146 2.28 -9.39 -2.69
CA TRP A 146 1.47 -10.61 -2.64
C TRP A 146 0.38 -10.55 -1.57
N ALA A 147 0.69 -10.00 -0.40
CA ALA A 147 -0.29 -9.83 0.67
C ALA A 147 -1.45 -8.90 0.26
N SER A 148 -1.14 -7.87 -0.51
CA SER A 148 -2.10 -6.84 -0.93
C SER A 148 -2.76 -7.12 -2.29
N CYS A 149 -2.20 -7.97 -3.16
CA CYS A 149 -2.67 -8.09 -4.55
C CYS A 149 -4.13 -8.55 -4.65
N GLY A 150 -4.61 -9.34 -3.67
CA GLY A 150 -6.02 -9.73 -3.58
C GLY A 150 -6.97 -8.54 -3.43
N PHE A 151 -6.57 -7.52 -2.67
CA PHE A 151 -7.33 -6.26 -2.55
C PHE A 151 -7.46 -5.55 -3.90
N PHE A 152 -6.33 -5.38 -4.60
CA PHE A 152 -6.30 -4.74 -5.92
C PHE A 152 -7.08 -5.53 -6.96
N MET A 153 -7.02 -6.87 -6.94
CA MET A 153 -7.86 -7.73 -7.77
C MET A 153 -9.35 -7.41 -7.58
N VAL A 154 -9.82 -7.27 -6.34
CA VAL A 154 -11.23 -6.94 -6.07
C VAL A 154 -11.60 -5.55 -6.60
N ILE A 155 -10.72 -4.56 -6.44
CA ILE A 155 -10.92 -3.22 -7.00
C ILE A 155 -11.03 -3.30 -8.53
N PHE A 156 -10.11 -4.00 -9.19
CA PHE A 156 -10.13 -4.15 -10.64
C PHE A 156 -11.36 -4.93 -11.13
N LEU A 157 -11.77 -6.00 -10.44
CA LEU A 157 -13.01 -6.73 -10.75
C LEU A 157 -14.24 -5.82 -10.66
N ALA A 158 -14.32 -4.96 -9.63
CA ALA A 158 -15.41 -3.99 -9.50
C ALA A 158 -15.39 -2.96 -10.64
N GLY A 159 -14.20 -2.50 -11.04
CA GLY A 159 -14.04 -1.61 -12.19
C GLY A 159 -14.44 -2.26 -13.51
N LEU A 160 -14.00 -3.50 -13.76
CA LEU A 160 -14.34 -4.29 -14.94
C LEU A 160 -15.84 -4.56 -15.03
N ALA A 161 -16.48 -4.88 -13.90
CA ALA A 161 -17.94 -5.08 -13.83
C ALA A 161 -18.75 -3.81 -14.12
N GLY A 162 -18.13 -2.62 -14.02
CA GLY A 162 -18.76 -1.34 -14.34
C GLY A 162 -18.68 -0.97 -15.83
N ILE A 163 -17.97 -1.74 -16.66
CA ILE A 163 -17.82 -1.46 -18.09
C ILE A 163 -19.13 -1.83 -18.82
N PRO A 164 -19.78 -0.89 -19.52
CA PRO A 164 -20.97 -1.17 -20.30
C PRO A 164 -20.74 -2.23 -21.38
N GLU A 165 -21.69 -3.15 -21.56
CA GLU A 165 -21.56 -4.28 -22.49
C GLU A 165 -21.51 -3.84 -23.96
N ASP A 166 -22.18 -2.74 -24.30
CA ASP A 166 -22.17 -2.12 -25.63
C ASP A 166 -20.76 -1.69 -26.06
N VAL A 167 -19.93 -1.19 -25.14
CA VAL A 167 -18.52 -0.85 -25.40
C VAL A 167 -17.71 -2.10 -25.73
N LEU A 168 -17.95 -3.20 -25.03
CA LEU A 168 -17.26 -4.48 -25.26
C LEU A 168 -17.72 -5.13 -26.58
N GLU A 169 -19.00 -5.03 -26.92
CA GLU A 169 -19.53 -5.51 -28.19
C GLU A 169 -18.97 -4.72 -29.38
N ALA A 170 -18.93 -3.39 -29.28
CA ALA A 170 -18.33 -2.54 -30.32
C ALA A 170 -16.86 -2.92 -30.58
N ALA A 171 -16.07 -3.12 -29.51
CA ALA A 171 -14.68 -3.54 -29.64
C ALA A 171 -14.54 -4.89 -30.36
N ARG A 172 -15.41 -5.86 -30.06
CA ARG A 172 -15.43 -7.17 -30.75
C ARG A 172 -15.79 -7.04 -32.22
N LEU A 173 -16.74 -6.16 -32.55
CA LEU A 173 -17.12 -5.86 -33.94
C LEU A 173 -15.98 -5.20 -34.72
N ASP A 174 -15.19 -4.34 -34.07
CA ASP A 174 -13.98 -3.71 -34.62
C ASP A 174 -12.78 -4.69 -34.74
N GLY A 175 -12.99 -5.98 -34.43
CA GLY A 175 -11.99 -7.04 -34.58
C GLY A 175 -11.08 -7.24 -33.37
N VAL A 176 -11.36 -6.60 -32.24
CA VAL A 176 -10.65 -6.86 -30.97
C VAL A 176 -11.22 -8.13 -30.35
N ASN A 177 -10.58 -9.25 -30.66
CA ASN A 177 -10.90 -10.56 -30.07
C ASN A 177 -10.26 -10.72 -28.67
N PRO A 178 -10.78 -11.65 -27.83
CA PRO A 178 -10.37 -11.82 -26.43
C PRO A 178 -8.89 -12.11 -26.20
#